data_AF-A0A016U6Z1-F1
#
_entry.id   AF-A0A016U6Z1-F1
#
_cell.length_a   1.000
_cell.length_b   1.000
_cell.length_c   1.000
_cell.angle_alpha   90.00
_cell.angle_beta   90.00
_cell.angle_gamma   90.00
#
_symmetry.space_group_name_H-M   'P 1'
#
loop_
_entity.id
_entity.type
_entity.pdbx_description
1 polymer ?
#
loop_
_entity_poly.entity_id
_entity_poly.type
_entity_poly.pdbx_seq_one_letter_code
_entity_poly.pdbx_strand_id
1 'polypeptide(L)'
;MWLVEQLRPAPLLLSKCRKIWNTSTDYGTLSQFTVCCRELLDAAQLQHIAIFKKGKGWARDAWLTNSHWNPSSDFMFHARKEADKKKYKKNDIGKLSGANYFPWFDTLRTPLNLRDCRNESLGWDHDPNLVVPSSSIYRRSNEWKTEVHKVYVRELNAIKKKF
;
A
#
# COMPACT_ATOMS: atom_id res chain seq x y z
N MET A 1 15.57 9.88 -3.64
CA MET A 1 16.36 9.26 -4.74
C MET A 1 17.71 8.72 -4.29
N TRP A 2 18.35 9.29 -3.28
CA TRP A 2 19.71 8.93 -2.87
C TRP A 2 20.02 7.42 -2.84
N LEU A 3 19.19 6.59 -2.19
CA LEU A 3 19.41 5.13 -2.14
C LEU A 3 19.51 4.50 -3.53
N VAL A 4 18.62 4.87 -4.46
CA VAL A 4 18.62 4.35 -5.83
C VAL A 4 19.87 4.80 -6.58
N GLU A 5 20.36 5.99 -6.29
CA GLU A 5 21.57 6.54 -6.91
C GLU A 5 22.83 5.82 -6.43
N GLN A 6 22.89 5.44 -5.14
CA GLN A 6 23.98 4.63 -4.61
C GLN A 6 23.99 3.22 -5.19
N LEU A 7 22.81 2.61 -5.38
CA LEU A 7 22.69 1.21 -5.79
C LEU A 7 22.69 1.01 -7.32
N ARG A 8 22.23 1.99 -8.11
CA ARG A 8 22.22 1.91 -9.57
C ARG A 8 22.54 3.26 -10.23
N PRO A 9 23.82 3.60 -10.42
CA PRO A 9 24.24 4.82 -11.08
C PRO A 9 24.04 4.73 -12.61
N ALA A 10 22.79 4.84 -13.09
CA ALA A 10 22.50 5.01 -14.52
C ALA A 10 21.78 6.36 -14.75
N PRO A 11 22.52 7.41 -15.15
CA PRO A 11 22.06 8.81 -15.14
C PRO A 11 20.76 9.06 -15.94
N LEU A 12 20.62 8.46 -17.12
CA LEU A 12 19.47 8.65 -18.00
C LEU A 12 18.16 8.07 -17.46
N LEU A 13 18.24 7.00 -16.66
CA LEU A 13 17.06 6.40 -16.04
C LEU A 13 16.74 7.07 -14.71
N LEU A 14 17.75 7.57 -14.00
CA LEU A 14 17.59 8.37 -12.78
C LEU A 14 16.89 9.70 -13.07
N SER A 15 17.18 10.36 -14.20
CA SER A 15 16.55 11.63 -14.57
C SER A 15 15.03 11.52 -14.75
N LYS A 16 14.53 10.38 -15.25
CA LYS A 16 13.08 10.12 -15.38
C LYS A 16 12.40 10.02 -14.03
N CYS A 17 12.93 9.20 -13.12
CA CYS A 17 12.36 9.09 -11.78
C CYS A 17 12.46 10.41 -11.01
N ARG A 18 13.55 11.17 -11.18
CA ARG A 18 13.72 12.51 -10.60
C ARG A 18 12.70 13.51 -11.14
N LYS A 19 12.36 13.44 -12.43
CA LYS A 19 11.29 14.27 -13.00
C LYS A 19 9.94 13.95 -12.36
N ILE A 20 9.57 12.67 -12.25
CA ILE A 20 8.32 12.23 -11.60
C ILE A 20 8.29 12.72 -10.13
N TRP A 21 9.40 12.59 -9.40
CA TRP A 21 9.53 13.12 -8.04
C TRP A 21 9.28 14.63 -7.96
N ASN A 22 9.98 15.40 -8.78
CA ASN A 22 9.90 16.87 -8.76
C ASN A 22 8.51 17.40 -9.12
N THR A 23 7.72 16.64 -9.88
CA THR A 23 6.35 17.01 -10.27
C THR A 23 5.28 16.37 -9.39
N SER A 24 5.67 15.59 -8.38
CA SER A 24 4.73 14.89 -7.50
C SER A 24 4.12 15.85 -6.50
N THR A 25 2.78 15.90 -6.44
CA THR A 25 2.03 16.80 -5.55
C THR A 25 1.04 16.06 -4.65
N ASP A 26 0.84 14.76 -4.88
CA ASP A 26 -0.12 13.93 -4.14
C ASP A 26 0.39 12.48 -3.97
N TYR A 27 -0.38 11.66 -3.25
CA TYR A 27 -0.04 10.24 -3.01
C TYR A 27 -0.07 9.38 -4.28
N GLY A 28 -0.86 9.76 -5.28
CA GLY A 28 -0.96 9.04 -6.55
C GLY A 28 0.32 9.20 -7.38
N THR A 29 0.74 10.45 -7.56
CA THR A 29 2.01 10.81 -8.22
C THR A 29 3.22 10.32 -7.44
N LEU A 30 3.18 10.33 -6.11
CA LEU A 30 4.23 9.75 -5.27
C LEU A 30 4.34 8.24 -5.43
N SER A 31 3.21 7.55 -5.63
CA SER A 31 3.20 6.12 -5.90
C SER A 31 3.88 5.79 -7.23
N GLN A 32 3.71 6.63 -8.26
CA GLN A 32 4.40 6.48 -9.55
C GLN A 32 5.92 6.63 -9.39
N PHE A 33 6.37 7.61 -8.61
CA PHE A 33 7.78 7.76 -8.28
C PHE A 33 8.37 6.50 -7.62
N THR A 34 7.62 5.92 -6.68
CA THR A 34 8.02 4.70 -5.98
C THR A 34 8.11 3.51 -6.94
N VAL A 35 7.18 3.38 -7.89
CA VAL A 35 7.24 2.34 -8.95
C VAL A 35 8.50 2.53 -9.79
N CYS A 36 8.79 3.76 -10.22
CA CYS A 36 9.98 4.07 -11.01
C CYS A 36 11.26 3.61 -10.31
N CYS A 37 11.43 3.98 -9.03
CA CYS A 37 12.58 3.57 -8.23
C CYS A 37 12.73 2.05 -8.16
N ARG A 38 11.63 1.33 -7.98
CA ARG A 38 11.64 -0.13 -7.89
C ARG A 38 12.04 -0.78 -9.20
N GLU A 39 11.55 -0.32 -10.34
CA GLU A 39 11.99 -0.84 -11.64
C GLU A 39 13.49 -0.62 -11.88
N LEU A 40 14.02 0.55 -11.47
CA LEU A 40 15.46 0.82 -11.61
C LEU A 40 16.29 -0.14 -10.77
N LEU A 41 15.83 -0.44 -9.56
CA LEU A 41 16.53 -1.33 -8.64
C LEU A 41 16.37 -2.81 -9.01
N ASP A 42 15.19 -3.23 -9.47
CA ASP A 42 14.93 -4.59 -9.96
C ASP A 42 15.83 -4.88 -11.18
N ALA A 43 16.03 -3.90 -12.07
CA ALA A 43 16.95 -4.01 -13.20
C ALA A 43 18.44 -4.02 -12.80
N ALA A 44 18.79 -3.59 -11.59
CA ALA A 44 20.17 -3.49 -11.13
C ALA A 44 20.79 -4.85 -10.75
N GLN A 45 19.97 -5.90 -10.59
CA GLN A 45 20.41 -7.26 -10.23
C GLN A 45 21.36 -7.28 -9.02
N LEU A 46 20.99 -6.57 -7.95
CA LEU A 46 21.81 -6.42 -6.75
C LEU A 46 22.05 -7.78 -6.08
N GLN A 47 23.31 -8.15 -5.86
CA GLN A 47 23.68 -9.47 -5.31
C GLN A 47 23.30 -9.64 -3.83
N HIS A 48 23.35 -8.57 -3.04
CA HIS A 48 23.15 -8.62 -1.58
C HIS A 48 21.87 -7.94 -1.10
N ILE A 49 21.04 -7.45 -2.01
CA ILE A 49 19.83 -6.69 -1.67
C ILE A 49 18.65 -7.32 -2.39
N ALA A 50 17.71 -7.88 -1.61
CA ALA A 50 16.48 -8.45 -2.11
C ALA A 50 15.36 -7.39 -2.10
N ILE A 51 14.73 -7.18 -3.25
CA ILE A 51 13.61 -6.24 -3.39
C ILE A 51 12.31 -7.02 -3.46
N PHE A 52 11.58 -7.05 -2.34
CA PHE A 52 10.30 -7.74 -2.28
C PHE A 52 9.27 -7.08 -3.18
N LYS A 53 8.59 -7.88 -3.99
CA LYS A 53 7.47 -7.42 -4.83
C LYS A 53 6.40 -6.72 -3.97
N LYS A 54 5.89 -5.58 -4.44
CA LYS A 54 4.79 -4.85 -3.78
C LYS A 54 3.57 -5.77 -3.60
N GLY A 55 2.91 -5.67 -2.45
CA GLY A 55 1.73 -6.48 -2.10
C GLY A 55 2.06 -7.79 -1.37
N LYS A 56 3.33 -8.06 -1.04
CA LYS A 56 3.76 -9.18 -0.20
C LYS A 56 4.06 -8.80 1.26
N GLY A 57 3.78 -7.56 1.65
CA GLY A 57 3.96 -7.10 3.03
C GLY A 57 2.80 -7.54 3.93
N TRP A 58 3.07 -7.69 5.22
CA TRP A 58 2.07 -8.04 6.24
C TRP A 58 1.39 -6.82 6.87
N ALA A 59 1.93 -5.61 6.64
CA ALA A 59 1.31 -4.34 6.99
C ALA A 59 0.82 -3.64 5.72
N ARG A 60 -0.41 -3.12 5.75
CA ARG A 60 -1.02 -2.42 4.62
C ARG A 60 -1.91 -1.28 5.07
N ASP A 61 -2.20 -0.33 4.19
CA ASP A 61 -3.16 0.72 4.50
C ASP A 61 -4.60 0.18 4.45
N ALA A 62 -5.45 0.66 5.37
CA ALA A 62 -6.83 0.19 5.50
C ALA A 62 -7.69 0.49 4.26
N TRP A 63 -7.49 1.66 3.64
CA TRP A 63 -8.26 2.09 2.48
C TRP A 63 -8.14 1.16 1.26
N LEU A 64 -7.06 0.38 1.16
CA LEU A 64 -6.83 -0.54 0.03
C LEU A 64 -7.94 -1.59 -0.11
N THR A 65 -8.58 -1.97 1.00
CA THR A 65 -9.69 -2.94 1.07
C THR A 65 -10.87 -2.42 1.87
N ASN A 66 -11.02 -1.10 2.01
CA ASN A 66 -12.09 -0.50 2.81
C ASN A 66 -12.12 -1.07 4.24
N SER A 67 -10.94 -1.23 4.85
CA SER A 67 -10.69 -1.79 6.20
C SER A 67 -11.06 -3.26 6.40
N HIS A 68 -11.49 -3.98 5.36
CA HIS A 68 -11.69 -5.42 5.45
C HIS A 68 -10.35 -6.13 5.58
N TRP A 69 -10.27 -7.21 6.35
CA TRP A 69 -9.01 -7.81 6.75
C TRP A 69 -9.10 -9.33 6.94
N ASN A 70 -7.96 -9.99 7.13
CA ASN A 70 -7.89 -11.41 7.44
C ASN A 70 -6.72 -11.73 8.37
N PRO A 71 -6.94 -12.37 9.53
CA PRO A 71 -5.89 -12.64 10.52
C PRO A 71 -4.77 -13.57 10.03
N SER A 72 -5.01 -14.38 9.00
CA SER A 72 -3.97 -15.26 8.43
C SER A 72 -3.04 -14.55 7.44
N SER A 73 -3.43 -13.37 6.96
CA SER A 73 -2.72 -12.66 5.89
C SER A 73 -2.28 -11.25 6.28
N ASP A 74 -2.97 -10.64 7.24
CA ASP A 74 -2.71 -9.31 7.75
C ASP A 74 -2.09 -9.38 9.14
N PHE A 75 -0.97 -8.68 9.34
CA PHE A 75 -0.40 -8.44 10.66
C PHE A 75 -1.00 -7.19 11.30
N MET A 76 -1.00 -6.05 10.57
CA MET A 76 -1.61 -4.82 11.06
C MET A 76 -1.96 -3.83 9.95
N PHE A 77 -2.84 -2.87 10.27
CA PHE A 77 -3.11 -1.72 9.43
C PHE A 77 -2.14 -0.57 9.72
N HIS A 78 -1.57 -0.01 8.66
CA HIS A 78 -0.73 1.18 8.70
C HIS A 78 -1.57 2.47 8.74
N ALA A 79 -1.00 3.53 9.34
CA ALA A 79 -1.51 4.91 9.33
C ALA A 79 -2.97 5.13 9.79
N ARG A 80 -3.46 4.34 10.75
CA ARG A 80 -4.79 4.56 11.36
C ARG A 80 -4.77 5.76 12.31
N LYS A 81 -5.27 6.90 11.87
CA LYS A 81 -5.45 8.11 12.70
C LYS A 81 -6.89 8.22 13.18
N GLU A 82 -7.12 8.49 14.46
CA GLU A 82 -8.47 8.63 15.01
C GLU A 82 -9.34 9.67 14.28
N ALA A 83 -8.74 10.76 13.79
CA ALA A 83 -9.44 11.79 13.01
C ALA A 83 -10.06 11.28 11.69
N ASP A 84 -9.52 10.19 11.14
CA ASP A 84 -9.97 9.60 9.88
C ASP A 84 -10.87 8.37 10.08
N LYS A 85 -11.15 8.02 11.34
CA LYS A 85 -11.97 6.86 11.72
C LYS A 85 -13.43 7.11 11.36
N LYS A 86 -14.04 6.14 10.67
CA LYS A 86 -15.46 6.17 10.29
C LYS A 86 -16.20 4.98 10.85
N LYS A 87 -17.50 5.17 11.09
CA LYS A 87 -18.44 4.06 11.29
C LYS A 87 -18.84 3.52 9.93
N TYR A 88 -18.72 2.21 9.73
CA TYR A 88 -19.18 1.54 8.53
C TYR A 88 -20.69 1.30 8.57
N LYS A 89 -21.31 1.14 7.40
CA LYS A 89 -22.75 0.84 7.24
C LYS A 89 -22.94 -0.62 6.83
N LYS A 90 -24.15 -1.14 6.95
CA LYS A 90 -24.47 -2.52 6.49
C LYS A 90 -24.07 -2.78 5.03
N ASN A 91 -24.18 -1.78 4.16
CA ASN A 91 -23.81 -1.90 2.74
C ASN A 91 -22.29 -1.88 2.50
N ASP A 92 -21.48 -1.57 3.51
CA ASP A 92 -20.01 -1.64 3.42
C ASP A 92 -19.49 -3.06 3.70
N ILE A 93 -20.28 -3.92 4.35
CA ILE A 93 -19.90 -5.29 4.69
C ILE A 93 -19.59 -6.09 3.42
N GLY A 94 -18.39 -6.66 3.35
CA GLY A 94 -17.88 -7.40 2.18
C GLY A 94 -17.49 -6.51 0.99
N LYS A 95 -17.63 -5.18 1.10
CA LYS A 95 -17.28 -4.24 0.03
C LYS A 95 -15.85 -3.74 0.21
N LEU A 96 -14.93 -4.30 -0.57
CA LEU A 96 -13.50 -3.98 -0.51
C LEU A 96 -13.13 -2.65 -1.20
N SER A 97 -14.06 -2.02 -1.92
CA SER A 97 -13.88 -0.69 -2.52
C SER A 97 -14.47 0.39 -1.63
N GLY A 98 -13.75 1.50 -1.47
CA GLY A 98 -14.14 2.59 -0.59
C GLY A 98 -13.45 3.89 -0.96
N ALA A 99 -13.49 4.85 -0.03
CA ALA A 99 -12.73 6.08 -0.16
C ALA A 99 -11.22 5.79 -0.10
N ASN A 100 -10.43 6.55 -0.85
CA ASN A 100 -8.99 6.35 -0.91
C ASN A 100 -8.26 7.06 0.24
N TYR A 101 -7.08 6.53 0.58
CA TYR A 101 -6.08 7.10 1.50
C TYR A 101 -6.44 7.07 2.99
N PHE A 102 -7.21 8.04 3.47
CA PHE A 102 -7.32 8.29 4.91
C PHE A 102 -8.38 7.46 5.62
N PRO A 103 -9.61 7.32 5.09
CA PRO A 103 -10.71 6.75 5.86
C PRO A 103 -10.48 5.28 6.21
N TRP A 104 -10.80 4.93 7.46
CA TRP A 104 -10.73 3.56 7.94
C TRP A 104 -11.86 3.23 8.92
N PHE A 105 -12.14 1.94 9.10
CA PHE A 105 -13.12 1.39 10.04
C PHE A 105 -12.41 0.67 11.17
N ASP A 106 -12.97 0.76 12.38
CA ASP A 106 -12.46 -0.04 13.47
C ASP A 106 -12.66 -1.52 13.19
N THR A 107 -11.57 -2.28 13.27
CA THR A 107 -11.57 -3.72 13.09
C THR A 107 -11.83 -4.46 14.38
N LEU A 108 -11.70 -3.77 15.52
CA LEU A 108 -11.96 -4.35 16.82
C LEU A 108 -13.41 -4.08 17.21
N ARG A 109 -14.08 -5.13 17.67
CA ARG A 109 -15.44 -5.03 18.22
C ARG A 109 -15.40 -4.43 19.62
N THR A 110 -14.39 -4.78 20.42
CA THR A 110 -14.15 -4.20 21.74
C THR A 110 -12.94 -3.25 21.72
N PRO A 111 -13.02 -2.09 22.37
CA PRO A 111 -11.87 -1.21 22.51
C PRO A 111 -10.64 -1.90 23.12
N LEU A 112 -9.47 -1.48 22.67
CA LEU A 112 -8.17 -1.92 23.19
C LEU A 112 -8.01 -1.51 24.66
N ASN A 113 -7.88 -2.48 25.56
CA ASN A 113 -7.42 -2.23 26.92
C ASN A 113 -5.88 -2.30 26.96
N LEU A 114 -5.24 -1.14 27.11
CA LEU A 114 -3.78 -1.04 27.08
C LEU A 114 -3.08 -1.82 28.20
N ARG A 115 -3.80 -2.14 29.29
CA ARG A 115 -3.27 -2.97 30.38
C ARG A 115 -3.00 -4.41 29.93
N ASP A 116 -3.69 -4.87 28.90
CA ASP A 116 -3.63 -6.25 28.45
C ASP A 116 -2.64 -6.49 27.30
N CYS A 117 -1.95 -5.44 26.80
CA CYS A 117 -1.03 -5.55 25.66
C CYS A 117 0.15 -6.51 25.86
N ARG A 118 0.46 -6.90 27.10
CA ARG A 118 1.52 -7.87 27.43
C ARG A 118 1.00 -9.29 27.66
N ASN A 119 -0.31 -9.50 27.55
CA ASN A 119 -0.91 -10.81 27.73
C ASN A 119 -0.95 -11.55 26.38
N GLU A 120 0.00 -12.45 26.17
CA GLU A 120 0.11 -13.28 24.96
C GLU A 120 -1.07 -14.23 24.76
N SER A 121 -1.81 -14.56 25.82
CA SER A 121 -3.01 -15.40 25.74
C SER A 121 -4.25 -14.63 25.26
N LEU A 122 -4.18 -13.29 25.26
CA LEU A 122 -5.31 -12.47 24.84
C LEU A 122 -5.41 -12.43 23.30
N GLY A 123 -6.48 -13.00 22.78
CA GLY A 123 -6.90 -12.79 21.41
C GLY A 123 -7.58 -11.43 21.24
N TRP A 124 -7.27 -10.73 20.16
CA TRP A 124 -7.97 -9.51 19.78
C TRP A 124 -9.40 -9.83 19.31
N ASP A 125 -10.41 -9.22 19.92
CA ASP A 125 -11.80 -9.40 19.52
C ASP A 125 -12.13 -8.55 18.28
N HIS A 126 -11.96 -9.17 17.11
CA HIS A 126 -12.19 -8.52 15.83
C HIS A 126 -13.64 -8.64 15.38
N ASP A 127 -14.13 -7.59 14.72
CA ASP A 127 -15.47 -7.58 14.13
C ASP A 127 -15.53 -8.54 12.92
N PRO A 128 -16.32 -9.63 12.98
CA PRO A 128 -16.39 -10.61 11.91
C PRO A 128 -16.97 -10.05 10.62
N ASN A 129 -17.73 -8.94 10.66
CA ASN A 129 -18.28 -8.31 9.46
C ASN A 129 -17.21 -7.69 8.56
N LEU A 130 -16.03 -7.37 9.12
CA LEU A 130 -14.90 -6.85 8.36
C LEU A 130 -13.90 -7.94 7.99
N VAL A 131 -14.13 -9.19 8.40
CA VAL A 131 -13.27 -10.32 8.02
C VAL A 131 -13.69 -10.87 6.66
N VAL A 132 -12.74 -10.99 5.73
CA VAL A 132 -12.97 -11.53 4.38
C VAL A 132 -11.95 -12.61 4.05
N PRO A 133 -12.21 -13.49 3.05
CA PRO A 133 -11.20 -14.45 2.60
C PRO A 133 -9.92 -13.76 2.11
N SER A 134 -8.77 -14.32 2.42
CA SER A 134 -7.46 -13.80 1.98
C SER A 134 -7.36 -13.66 0.46
N SER A 135 -7.99 -14.58 -0.29
CA SER A 135 -8.07 -14.52 -1.76
C SER A 135 -8.70 -13.21 -2.25
N SER A 136 -9.71 -12.69 -1.55
CA SER A 136 -10.35 -11.41 -1.88
C SER A 136 -9.41 -10.22 -1.65
N ILE A 137 -8.63 -10.25 -0.57
CA ILE A 137 -7.62 -9.23 -0.25
C ILE A 137 -6.51 -9.22 -1.31
N TYR A 138 -6.01 -10.40 -1.67
CA TYR A 138 -4.97 -10.52 -2.70
C TYR A 138 -5.47 -10.09 -4.07
N ARG A 139 -6.70 -10.46 -4.45
CA ARG A 139 -7.34 -10.00 -5.69
C ARG A 139 -7.40 -8.48 -5.73
N ARG A 140 -7.94 -7.85 -4.68
CA ARG A 140 -8.05 -6.38 -4.60
C ARG A 140 -6.68 -5.69 -4.62
N SER A 141 -5.69 -6.24 -3.94
CA SER A 141 -4.32 -5.70 -3.93
C SER A 141 -3.68 -5.78 -5.32
N ASN A 142 -3.93 -6.86 -6.06
CA ASN A 142 -3.45 -7.02 -7.44
C ASN A 142 -4.15 -6.05 -8.42
N GLU A 143 -5.43 -5.76 -8.22
CA GLU A 143 -6.13 -4.70 -8.99
C GLU A 143 -5.45 -3.35 -8.80
N TRP A 144 -5.22 -2.92 -7.55
CA TRP A 144 -4.51 -1.67 -7.26
C TRP A 144 -3.12 -1.62 -7.86
N LYS A 145 -2.37 -2.71 -7.75
CA LYS A 145 -1.04 -2.83 -8.36
C LYS A 145 -1.11 -2.61 -9.87
N THR A 146 -2.10 -3.22 -10.52
CA THR A 146 -2.31 -3.13 -11.97
C THR A 146 -2.68 -1.71 -12.38
N GLU A 147 -3.59 -1.05 -11.66
CA GLU A 147 -4.00 0.32 -11.94
C GLU A 147 -2.86 1.32 -11.77
N VAL A 148 -2.11 1.23 -10.66
CA VAL A 148 -0.93 2.09 -10.44
C VAL A 148 0.10 1.88 -11.56
N HIS A 149 0.33 0.64 -11.99
CA HIS A 149 1.26 0.34 -13.07
C HIS A 149 0.79 0.88 -14.43
N LYS A 150 -0.50 0.75 -14.76
CA LYS A 150 -1.08 1.33 -15.99
C LYS A 150 -0.88 2.84 -16.04
N VAL A 151 -1.19 3.53 -14.94
CA VAL A 151 -1.01 4.98 -14.84
C VAL A 151 0.47 5.34 -14.99
N TYR A 152 1.36 4.63 -14.29
CA TYR A 152 2.81 4.82 -14.41
C TYR A 152 3.32 4.68 -15.85
N VAL A 153 2.93 3.62 -16.57
CA VAL A 153 3.33 3.40 -17.98
C VAL A 153 2.84 4.53 -18.88
N ARG A 154 1.61 5.01 -18.66
CA ARG A 154 1.06 6.15 -19.41
C ARG A 154 1.89 7.41 -19.20
N GLU A 155 2.22 7.74 -17.95
CA GLU A 155 3.03 8.92 -17.63
C GLU A 155 4.45 8.80 -18.18
N LEU A 156 5.07 7.62 -18.11
CA LEU A 156 6.36 7.36 -18.74
C LEU A 156 6.33 7.62 -20.25
N ASN A 157 5.29 7.16 -20.95
CA ASN A 157 5.15 7.36 -22.38
C ASN A 157 4.91 8.84 -22.74
N ALA A 158 4.17 9.57 -21.91
CA ALA A 158 4.00 11.02 -22.07
C ALA A 158 5.33 11.78 -21.89
N ILE A 159 6.19 11.33 -20.98
CA ILE A 159 7.55 11.87 -20.82
C ILE A 159 8.40 11.57 -22.06
N LYS A 160 8.32 10.35 -22.62
CA LYS A 160 9.07 9.98 -23.83
C LYS A 160 8.70 10.82 -25.05
N LYS A 161 7.41 11.18 -25.23
CA LYS A 161 6.95 11.99 -26.37
C LYS A 161 7.37 13.46 -26.35
N LYS A 162 7.90 13.97 -25.23
CA LYS A 162 8.38 15.34 -25.09
C LYS A 162 9.87 15.50 -25.43
N PHE A 163 10.51 14.43 -25.89
CA PHE A 163 11.91 14.35 -26.35
C PHE A 163 11.95 13.56 -27.66
#